data_AF-A0A956ADF2-F1
#
_entry.id   AF-A0A956ADF2-F1
#
_cell.length_a   1.000
_cell.length_b   1.000
_cell.length_c   1.000
_cell.angle_alpha   90.00
_cell.angle_beta   90.00
_cell.angle_gamma   90.00
#
_symmetry.space_group_name_H-M   'P 1'
#
loop_
_entity.id
_entity.type
_entity.pdbx_description
1 polymer ?
#
loop_
_entity_poly.entity_id
_entity_poly.type
_entity_poly.pdbx_seq_one_letter_code
_entity_poly.pdbx_strand_id
1 'polypeptide(L)'
;MKFDVTRKANADNPIQVDVLVAYDPEMVEELDRLTAGEWFSQREARLRSNPGETKFQHWRWELTPGLEFPDVDRGLKGEPSQGLIFANYVSRGKHSARFDPSYGQYVEFGYDAFRMVRGKLVDPESRGWRPPVGWSGVGLGTVGVGLGTFFAVLTNDAAVGTRGLRPKDAEKHARLTDDYDTYRTASIISFGVGAAFLVAGAAILLWPESNESPFREIQSEEDRDVNAGGSPW
;
A
#
# COMPACT_ATOMS: atom_id res chain seq x y z
N MET A 1 -4.51 7.71 6.86
CA MET A 1 -5.01 6.73 7.86
C MET A 1 -3.84 5.89 8.33
N LYS A 2 -3.79 5.56 9.62
CA LYS A 2 -2.74 4.76 10.25
C LYS A 2 -3.34 3.47 10.83
N PHE A 3 -2.64 2.35 10.64
CA PHE A 3 -3.04 1.04 11.15
C PHE A 3 -2.07 0.58 12.23
N ASP A 4 -2.62 0.17 13.37
CA ASP A 4 -1.90 -0.50 14.46
C ASP A 4 -2.46 -1.90 14.62
N VAL A 5 -1.60 -2.89 14.36
CA VAL A 5 -2.00 -4.29 14.24
C VAL A 5 -1.27 -5.07 15.32
N THR A 6 -2.00 -5.39 16.39
CA THR A 6 -1.42 -6.13 17.50
C THR A 6 -0.91 -7.50 17.04
N ARG A 7 0.12 -8.05 17.71
CA ARG A 7 0.68 -9.37 17.36
C ARG A 7 -0.35 -10.49 17.38
N LYS A 8 -1.39 -10.37 18.22
CA LYS A 8 -2.48 -11.34 18.37
C LYS A 8 -3.71 -11.00 17.52
N ALA A 9 -3.62 -10.01 16.63
CA ALA A 9 -4.75 -9.59 15.87
C ALA A 9 -5.30 -10.74 15.01
N ASN A 10 -6.63 -10.84 14.94
CA ASN A 10 -7.32 -11.86 14.14
C ASN A 10 -6.81 -13.29 14.39
N ALA A 11 -6.58 -13.63 15.66
CA ALA A 11 -6.01 -14.90 16.09
C ALA A 11 -4.70 -15.28 15.36
N ASP A 12 -3.79 -14.31 15.20
CA ASP A 12 -2.50 -14.45 14.49
C ASP A 12 -2.64 -14.67 12.97
N ASN A 13 -3.81 -14.40 12.37
CA ASN A 13 -4.02 -14.48 10.92
C ASN A 13 -3.99 -13.09 10.25
N PRO A 14 -3.58 -12.99 8.98
CA PRO A 14 -3.72 -11.75 8.20
C PRO A 14 -5.17 -11.24 8.14
N ILE A 15 -5.34 -9.92 8.10
CA ILE A 15 -6.65 -9.25 8.04
C ILE A 15 -6.77 -8.53 6.70
N GLN A 16 -7.74 -8.92 5.87
CA GLN A 16 -8.09 -8.12 4.71
C GLN A 16 -8.91 -6.91 5.15
N VAL A 17 -8.46 -5.73 4.79
CA VAL A 17 -9.10 -4.46 5.13
C VAL A 17 -9.44 -3.70 3.87
N ASP A 18 -10.72 -3.37 3.73
CA ASP A 18 -11.22 -2.51 2.68
C ASP A 18 -11.70 -1.20 3.30
N VAL A 19 -11.16 -0.08 2.84
CA VAL A 19 -11.61 1.27 3.19
C VAL A 19 -12.33 1.85 2.00
N LEU A 20 -13.55 2.32 2.24
CA LEU A 20 -14.39 2.96 1.26
C LEU A 20 -14.64 4.40 1.68
N VAL A 21 -14.70 5.29 0.70
CA VAL A 21 -15.19 6.65 0.90
C VAL A 21 -16.32 6.89 -0.10
N ALA A 22 -17.53 7.03 0.44
CA ALA A 22 -18.73 7.26 -0.34
C ALA A 22 -19.07 8.75 -0.37
N TYR A 23 -19.58 9.20 -1.51
CA TYR A 23 -19.97 10.59 -1.75
C TYR A 23 -21.48 10.80 -1.65
N ASP A 24 -22.25 9.73 -1.83
CA ASP A 24 -23.71 9.72 -1.76
C ASP A 24 -24.18 9.19 -0.38
N PRO A 25 -24.97 9.96 0.39
CA PRO A 25 -25.53 9.50 1.66
C PRO A 25 -26.35 8.21 1.57
N GLU A 26 -27.06 7.95 0.47
CA GLU A 26 -27.83 6.71 0.32
C GLU A 26 -26.91 5.49 0.23
N MET A 27 -25.79 5.63 -0.47
CA MET A 27 -24.74 4.62 -0.57
C MET A 27 -24.08 4.36 0.79
N VAL A 28 -23.90 5.40 1.62
CA VAL A 28 -23.39 5.24 2.99
C VAL A 28 -24.30 4.33 3.80
N GLU A 29 -25.61 4.57 3.75
CA GLU A 29 -26.59 3.75 4.47
C GLU A 29 -26.64 2.31 3.91
N GLU A 30 -26.51 2.12 2.60
CA GLU A 30 -26.43 0.79 2.01
C GLU A 30 -25.21 0.02 2.53
N LEU A 31 -24.03 0.63 2.48
CA LEU A 31 -22.78 0.00 2.86
C LEU A 31 -22.69 -0.26 4.37
N ASP A 32 -23.20 0.63 5.22
CA ASP A 32 -23.14 0.46 6.68
C ASP A 32 -24.01 -0.68 7.22
N ARG A 33 -25.02 -1.10 6.45
CA ARG A 33 -25.83 -2.28 6.80
C ARG A 33 -25.05 -3.57 6.64
N LEU A 34 -23.98 -3.58 5.85
CA LEU A 34 -23.18 -4.76 5.60
C LEU A 34 -22.25 -5.06 6.78
N THR A 35 -22.18 -6.32 7.13
CA THR A 35 -21.03 -6.89 7.83
C THR A 35 -19.82 -6.94 6.89
N ALA A 36 -18.61 -7.06 7.44
CA ALA A 36 -17.41 -7.30 6.64
C ALA A 36 -17.56 -8.56 5.78
N GLY A 37 -18.03 -9.67 6.35
CA GLY A 37 -18.21 -10.91 5.60
C GLY A 37 -19.11 -10.73 4.37
N GLU A 38 -20.23 -10.00 4.52
CA GLU A 38 -21.12 -9.69 3.40
C GLU A 38 -20.44 -8.79 2.36
N TRP A 39 -19.75 -7.73 2.79
CA TRP A 39 -18.97 -6.89 1.90
C TRP A 39 -17.96 -7.71 1.09
N PHE A 40 -17.11 -8.49 1.75
CA PHE A 40 -16.06 -9.28 1.09
C PHE A 40 -16.64 -10.34 0.15
N SER A 41 -17.81 -10.91 0.45
CA SER A 41 -18.50 -11.88 -0.42
C SER A 41 -19.07 -11.27 -1.71
N GLN A 42 -19.50 -10.00 -1.66
CA GLN A 42 -20.17 -9.31 -2.77
C GLN A 42 -19.28 -8.28 -3.47
N ARG A 43 -18.10 -8.01 -2.93
CA ARG A 43 -17.20 -6.93 -3.36
C ARG A 43 -16.98 -6.90 -4.86
N GLU A 44 -16.61 -8.01 -5.48
CA GLU A 44 -16.27 -8.03 -6.91
C GLU A 44 -17.46 -7.61 -7.78
N ALA A 45 -18.68 -8.02 -7.41
CA ALA A 45 -19.89 -7.57 -8.09
C ALA A 45 -20.12 -6.06 -7.88
N ARG A 46 -19.91 -5.56 -6.66
CA ARG A 46 -20.07 -4.14 -6.30
C ARG A 46 -19.05 -3.25 -7.03
N LEU A 47 -17.78 -3.63 -7.06
CA LEU A 47 -16.73 -2.90 -7.77
C LEU A 47 -17.01 -2.85 -9.28
N ARG A 48 -17.43 -3.98 -9.88
CA ARG A 48 -17.86 -3.99 -11.29
C ARG A 48 -19.05 -3.06 -11.56
N SER A 49 -19.96 -2.93 -10.60
CA SER A 49 -21.12 -2.03 -10.70
C SER A 49 -20.81 -0.55 -10.36
N ASN A 50 -19.54 -0.25 -10.02
CA ASN A 50 -19.05 1.08 -9.70
C ASN A 50 -17.85 1.47 -10.61
N PRO A 51 -18.03 1.47 -11.95
CA PRO A 51 -16.96 1.84 -12.86
C PRO A 51 -16.51 3.29 -12.61
N GLY A 52 -15.20 3.51 -12.65
CA GLY A 52 -14.59 4.82 -12.44
C GLY A 52 -14.62 5.35 -10.99
N GLU A 53 -15.07 4.53 -10.03
CA GLU A 53 -15.22 4.92 -8.61
C GLU A 53 -16.18 6.11 -8.41
N THR A 54 -17.25 6.13 -9.21
CA THR A 54 -18.23 7.24 -9.24
C THR A 54 -19.12 7.28 -8.00
N LYS A 55 -19.46 6.12 -7.42
CA LYS A 55 -20.30 6.04 -6.21
C LYS A 55 -19.47 6.09 -4.92
N PHE A 56 -18.33 5.41 -4.93
CA PHE A 56 -17.37 5.40 -3.83
C PHE A 56 -15.97 5.12 -4.35
N GLN A 57 -14.95 5.62 -3.64
CA GLN A 57 -13.57 5.19 -3.78
C GLN A 57 -13.29 4.00 -2.88
N HIS A 58 -12.37 3.13 -3.30
CA HIS A 58 -12.03 1.90 -2.59
C HIS A 58 -10.52 1.73 -2.51
N TRP A 59 -10.05 1.34 -1.34
CA TRP A 59 -8.67 0.93 -1.13
C TRP A 59 -8.62 -0.34 -0.30
N ARG A 60 -7.60 -1.15 -0.56
CA ARG A 60 -7.39 -2.44 0.07
C ARG A 60 -6.02 -2.57 0.67
N TRP A 61 -5.96 -3.22 1.82
CA TRP A 61 -4.74 -3.74 2.43
C TRP A 61 -4.94 -5.16 2.94
N GLU A 62 -3.83 -5.88 3.03
CA GLU A 62 -3.72 -7.10 3.82
C GLU A 62 -2.79 -6.79 4.99
N LEU A 63 -3.33 -6.87 6.21
CA LEU A 63 -2.62 -6.50 7.42
C LEU A 63 -2.10 -7.75 8.14
N THR A 64 -0.78 -7.86 8.28
CA THR A 64 -0.14 -8.97 8.98
C THR A 64 0.09 -8.62 10.45
N PRO A 65 -0.39 -9.43 11.42
CA PRO A 65 -0.19 -9.18 12.84
C PRO A 65 1.28 -8.97 13.22
N GLY A 66 1.56 -7.88 13.97
CA GLY A 66 2.91 -7.55 14.42
C GLY A 66 3.81 -6.86 13.40
N LEU A 67 3.33 -6.63 12.17
CA LEU A 67 4.04 -5.81 11.19
C LEU A 67 3.61 -4.35 11.31
N GLU A 68 4.56 -3.43 11.24
CA GLU A 68 4.26 -1.99 11.17
C GLU A 68 3.82 -1.60 9.76
N PHE A 69 2.76 -0.80 9.67
CA PHE A 69 2.24 -0.28 8.41
C PHE A 69 2.51 1.22 8.30
N PRO A 70 2.99 1.71 7.14
CA PRO A 70 3.20 3.13 6.95
C PRO A 70 1.88 3.89 6.93
N ASP A 71 1.93 5.17 7.26
CA ASP A 71 0.78 6.06 7.14
C ASP A 71 0.36 6.14 5.67
N VAL A 72 -0.92 5.88 5.42
CA VAL A 72 -1.46 5.87 4.07
C VAL A 72 -2.23 7.16 3.83
N ASP A 73 -1.72 7.99 2.93
CA ASP A 73 -2.48 9.07 2.33
C ASP A 73 -3.07 8.62 0.98
N ARG A 74 -4.35 8.91 0.78
CA ARG A 74 -5.10 8.60 -0.43
C ARG A 74 -5.92 9.83 -0.78
N GLY A 75 -5.62 10.39 -1.94
CA GLY A 75 -6.35 11.54 -2.46
C GLY A 75 -7.84 11.26 -2.57
N LEU A 76 -8.65 12.25 -2.21
CA LEU A 76 -10.10 12.21 -2.39
C LEU A 76 -10.45 12.92 -3.70
N LYS A 77 -11.36 12.35 -4.49
CA LYS A 77 -11.79 12.92 -5.77
C LYS A 77 -12.81 14.07 -5.63
N GLY A 78 -13.26 14.35 -4.41
CA GLY A 78 -14.26 15.37 -4.11
C GLY A 78 -14.52 15.46 -2.61
N GLU A 79 -15.64 16.10 -2.24
CA GLU A 79 -16.08 16.21 -0.85
C GLU A 79 -16.80 14.93 -0.41
N PRO A 80 -16.19 14.11 0.45
CA PRO A 80 -16.77 12.85 0.86
C PRO A 80 -17.96 13.05 1.81
N SER A 81 -18.97 12.19 1.72
CA SER A 81 -20.07 12.14 2.69
C SER A 81 -19.64 11.39 3.95
N GLN A 82 -19.15 10.16 3.79
CA GLN A 82 -18.72 9.31 4.91
C GLN A 82 -17.69 8.28 4.45
N GLY A 83 -16.75 7.94 5.33
CA GLY A 83 -15.87 6.79 5.17
C GLY A 83 -16.43 5.55 5.87
N LEU A 84 -16.22 4.37 5.28
CA LEU A 84 -16.47 3.08 5.90
C LEU A 84 -15.21 2.23 5.86
N ILE A 85 -14.97 1.46 6.91
CA ILE A 85 -13.92 0.44 6.95
C ILE A 85 -14.56 -0.92 7.20
N PHE A 86 -14.11 -1.94 6.46
CA PHE A 86 -14.48 -3.33 6.64
C PHE A 86 -13.22 -4.14 6.91
N ALA A 87 -13.22 -4.92 7.98
CA ALA A 87 -12.10 -5.78 8.35
C ALA A 87 -12.56 -7.24 8.35
N ASN A 88 -11.94 -8.08 7.52
CA ASN A 88 -12.33 -9.48 7.36
C ASN A 88 -11.74 -10.36 8.46
N TYR A 89 -12.27 -10.23 9.67
CA TYR A 89 -11.91 -11.11 10.78
C TYR A 89 -12.39 -12.55 10.54
N VAL A 90 -11.66 -13.52 11.08
CA VAL A 90 -12.07 -14.93 11.11
C VAL A 90 -13.23 -15.16 12.09
N SER A 91 -13.33 -14.30 13.11
CA SER A 91 -14.46 -14.25 14.02
C SER A 91 -15.71 -13.76 13.30
N ARG A 92 -16.88 -14.17 13.79
CA ARG A 92 -18.17 -13.67 13.30
C ARG A 92 -18.47 -12.33 13.95
N GLY A 93 -19.01 -11.40 13.15
CA GLY A 93 -19.44 -10.11 13.66
C GLY A 93 -19.62 -9.08 12.55
N LYS A 94 -20.07 -7.88 12.92
CA LYS A 94 -20.23 -6.77 11.97
C LYS A 94 -18.90 -6.40 11.33
N HIS A 95 -17.85 -6.23 12.12
CA HIS A 95 -16.49 -5.85 11.69
C HIS A 95 -16.47 -4.75 10.61
N SER A 96 -17.38 -3.80 10.73
CA SER A 96 -17.42 -2.60 9.91
C SER A 96 -17.73 -1.38 10.79
N ALA A 97 -17.19 -0.23 10.39
CA ALA A 97 -17.38 1.03 11.13
C ALA A 97 -17.39 2.22 10.17
N ARG A 98 -18.19 3.23 10.51
CA ARG A 98 -18.15 4.55 9.87
C ARG A 98 -17.02 5.39 10.46
N PHE A 99 -16.44 6.26 9.65
CA PHE A 99 -15.49 7.28 10.10
C PHE A 99 -15.61 8.55 9.27
N ASP A 100 -15.25 9.68 9.87
CA ASP A 100 -15.25 10.97 9.18
C ASP A 100 -13.92 11.17 8.41
N PRO A 101 -13.93 11.16 7.08
CA PRO A 101 -12.73 11.31 6.25
C PRO A 101 -12.11 12.72 6.31
N SER A 102 -12.73 13.66 7.00
CA SER A 102 -12.14 14.98 7.31
C SER A 102 -11.11 14.93 8.43
N TYR A 103 -11.02 13.81 9.15
CA TYR A 103 -10.05 13.60 10.23
C TYR A 103 -9.07 12.49 9.87
N GLY A 104 -7.84 12.65 10.34
CA GLY A 104 -6.88 11.55 10.36
C GLY A 104 -7.47 10.42 11.18
N GLN A 105 -7.37 9.19 10.68
CA GLN A 105 -7.90 8.02 11.36
C GLN A 105 -6.75 7.14 11.84
N TYR A 106 -6.85 6.70 13.09
CA TYR A 106 -6.02 5.64 13.66
C TYR A 106 -6.91 4.42 13.91
N VAL A 107 -6.48 3.25 13.46
CA VAL A 107 -7.26 2.02 13.60
C VAL A 107 -6.43 0.99 14.35
N GLU A 108 -6.97 0.51 15.46
CA GLU A 108 -6.35 -0.51 16.30
C GLU A 108 -7.01 -1.86 16.01
N PHE A 109 -6.24 -2.83 15.51
CA PHE A 109 -6.70 -4.19 15.23
C PHE A 109 -6.33 -5.11 16.40
N GLY A 110 -7.35 -5.65 17.07
CA GLY A 110 -7.25 -6.57 18.19
C GLY A 110 -7.54 -8.02 17.79
N TYR A 111 -7.77 -8.88 18.79
CA TYR A 111 -7.91 -10.32 18.59
C TYR A 111 -9.10 -10.71 17.70
N ASP A 112 -10.27 -10.12 17.93
CA ASP A 112 -11.52 -10.46 17.24
C ASP A 112 -12.31 -9.22 16.79
N ALA A 113 -11.80 -8.02 17.06
CA ALA A 113 -12.43 -6.76 16.71
C ALA A 113 -11.38 -5.67 16.53
N PHE A 114 -11.77 -4.58 15.85
CA PHE A 114 -10.96 -3.37 15.73
C PHE A 114 -11.69 -2.17 16.35
N ARG A 115 -10.91 -1.12 16.63
CA ARG A 115 -11.42 0.16 17.11
C ARG A 115 -10.91 1.29 16.22
N MET A 116 -11.82 2.21 15.91
CA MET A 116 -11.49 3.48 15.27
C MET A 116 -11.20 4.53 16.32
N VAL A 117 -10.08 5.22 16.19
CA VAL A 117 -9.70 6.39 17.00
C VAL A 117 -9.57 7.59 16.06
N ARG A 118 -10.39 8.61 16.33
CA ARG A 118 -10.35 9.87 15.58
C ARG A 118 -9.08 10.63 15.95
N GLY A 119 -8.27 10.97 14.95
CA GLY A 119 -7.10 11.83 15.06
C GLY A 119 -7.44 13.31 14.84
N LYS A 120 -6.42 14.10 14.48
CA LYS A 120 -6.58 15.53 14.18
C LYS A 120 -7.32 15.74 12.86
N LEU A 121 -7.98 16.89 12.73
CA LEU A 121 -8.54 17.36 11.46
C LEU A 121 -7.44 17.37 10.38
N VAL A 122 -7.76 16.84 9.20
CA VAL A 122 -6.90 16.92 8.03
C VAL A 122 -7.18 18.24 7.36
N ASP A 123 -6.14 19.04 7.15
CA ASP A 123 -6.24 20.29 6.41
C ASP A 123 -6.66 19.99 4.95
N PRO A 124 -7.82 20.51 4.47
CA PRO A 124 -8.26 20.30 3.10
C PRO A 124 -7.25 20.76 2.05
N GLU A 125 -6.46 21.81 2.33
CA GLU A 125 -5.43 22.33 1.42
C GLU A 125 -4.24 21.36 1.30
N SER A 126 -4.00 20.55 2.33
CA SER A 126 -2.97 19.49 2.30
C SER A 126 -3.34 18.29 1.41
N ARG A 127 -4.61 18.20 0.93
CA ARG A 127 -5.08 17.14 0.02
C ARG A 127 -4.65 17.32 -1.43
N GLY A 128 -4.01 18.44 -1.77
CA GLY A 128 -3.40 18.64 -3.09
C GLY A 128 -2.37 17.54 -3.35
N TRP A 129 -2.35 17.00 -4.58
CA TRP A 129 -1.47 15.91 -5.00
C TRP A 129 0.00 16.20 -4.62
N ARG A 130 0.49 15.56 -3.55
CA ARG A 130 1.92 15.50 -3.23
C ARG A 130 2.43 14.17 -3.81
N PRO A 131 3.30 14.16 -4.84
CA PRO A 131 3.93 12.92 -5.24
C PRO A 131 4.66 12.35 -4.01
N PRO A 132 4.57 11.04 -3.75
CA PRO A 132 5.03 10.45 -2.50
C PRO A 132 6.55 10.22 -2.58
N VAL A 133 7.33 11.30 -2.65
CA VAL A 133 8.75 11.19 -3.03
C VAL A 133 9.65 10.83 -1.83
N GLY A 134 9.35 11.25 -0.59
CA GLY A 134 10.31 11.09 0.51
C GLY A 134 10.40 9.73 1.21
N TRP A 135 9.28 9.03 1.43
CA TRP A 135 9.23 7.88 2.38
C TRP A 135 8.92 6.52 1.73
N SER A 136 8.34 6.53 0.52
CA SER A 136 7.97 5.29 -0.21
C SER A 136 9.18 4.45 -0.58
N GLY A 137 10.31 5.08 -0.91
CA GLY A 137 11.54 4.38 -1.30
C GLY A 137 12.18 3.60 -0.15
N VAL A 138 12.18 4.16 1.06
CA VAL A 138 12.79 3.52 2.24
C VAL A 138 11.90 2.41 2.81
N GLY A 139 10.57 2.58 2.79
CA GLY A 139 9.61 1.57 3.24
C GLY A 139 9.53 0.34 2.34
N LEU A 140 9.61 0.51 1.01
CA LEU A 140 9.70 -0.62 0.07
C LEU A 140 11.05 -1.34 0.15
N GLY A 141 12.14 -0.60 0.38
CA GLY A 141 13.48 -1.18 0.57
C GLY A 141 13.59 -2.12 1.78
N THR A 142 12.92 -1.78 2.89
CA THR A 142 12.92 -2.60 4.12
C THR A 142 12.10 -3.88 3.98
N VAL A 143 10.96 -3.86 3.28
CA VAL A 143 10.20 -5.07 2.92
C VAL A 143 11.02 -6.00 2.01
N GLY A 144 11.78 -5.44 1.06
CA GLY A 144 12.67 -6.21 0.18
C GLY A 144 13.82 -6.91 0.93
N VAL A 145 14.43 -6.23 1.90
CA VAL A 145 15.48 -6.84 2.76
C VAL A 145 14.89 -7.92 3.67
N GLY A 146 13.71 -7.68 4.26
CA GLY A 146 13.02 -8.67 5.11
C GLY A 146 12.65 -9.95 4.36
N LEU A 147 12.10 -9.82 3.15
CA LEU A 147 11.82 -10.97 2.27
C LEU A 147 13.12 -11.65 1.79
N GLY A 148 14.17 -10.89 1.47
CA GLY A 148 15.47 -11.42 1.09
C GLY A 148 16.13 -12.26 2.18
N THR A 149 16.07 -11.82 3.44
CA THR A 149 16.56 -12.60 4.59
C THR A 149 15.75 -13.88 4.81
N PHE A 150 14.42 -13.83 4.65
CA PHE A 150 13.55 -15.01 4.76
C PHE A 150 13.90 -16.08 3.70
N PHE A 151 14.08 -15.70 2.44
CA PHE A 151 14.48 -16.63 1.37
C PHE A 151 15.92 -17.14 1.53
N ALA A 152 16.84 -16.32 2.05
CA ALA A 152 18.21 -16.76 2.34
C ALA A 152 18.26 -17.85 3.43
N VAL A 153 17.42 -17.75 4.47
CA VAL A 153 17.30 -18.82 5.47
C VAL A 153 16.78 -20.12 4.85
N LEU A 154 15.74 -20.04 4.00
CA LEU A 154 15.20 -21.21 3.29
C LEU A 154 16.24 -21.86 2.36
N THR A 155 17.08 -21.07 1.68
CA THR A 155 18.19 -21.62 0.87
C THR A 155 19.22 -22.37 1.72
N ASN A 156 19.50 -21.91 2.93
CA ASN A 156 20.45 -22.56 3.82
C ASN A 156 19.89 -23.88 4.36
N ASP A 157 18.61 -23.93 4.73
CA ASP A 157 17.96 -25.15 5.18
C ASP A 157 17.85 -26.20 4.06
N ALA A 158 17.55 -25.77 2.83
CA ALA A 158 17.58 -26.65 1.65
C ALA A 158 19.00 -27.18 1.36
N ALA A 159 20.04 -26.34 1.51
CA ALA A 159 21.44 -26.73 1.32
C ALA A 159 21.99 -27.65 2.43
N VAL A 160 21.47 -27.56 3.65
CA VAL A 160 21.83 -28.51 4.72
C VAL A 160 21.19 -29.88 4.48
N GLY A 161 19.99 -29.92 3.88
CA GLY A 161 19.31 -31.16 3.50
C GLY A 161 19.98 -31.98 2.39
N THR A 162 20.94 -31.39 1.65
CA THR A 162 21.69 -32.09 0.58
C THR A 162 23.02 -32.68 1.06
N ARG A 163 23.51 -32.33 2.25
CA ARG A 163 24.76 -32.87 2.81
C ARG A 163 24.56 -34.32 3.27
N GLY A 164 25.04 -35.26 2.47
CA GLY A 164 25.11 -36.71 2.80
C GLY A 164 24.13 -37.61 2.05
N LEU A 165 23.48 -37.13 0.99
CA LEU A 165 22.59 -37.95 0.16
C LEU A 165 23.40 -38.96 -0.69
N ARG A 166 22.92 -40.20 -0.74
CA ARG A 166 23.56 -41.30 -1.49
C ARG A 166 23.00 -41.35 -2.94
N PRO A 167 23.73 -41.91 -3.92
CA PRO A 167 23.34 -41.88 -5.34
C PRO A 167 21.96 -42.47 -5.68
N LYS A 168 21.37 -43.27 -4.79
CA LYS A 168 20.03 -43.86 -4.96
C LYS A 168 18.87 -42.88 -4.76
N ASP A 169 19.14 -41.67 -4.25
CA ASP A 169 18.13 -40.66 -3.94
C ASP A 169 18.09 -39.53 -5.01
N ALA A 170 18.50 -39.83 -6.25
CA ALA A 170 18.69 -38.86 -7.33
C ALA A 170 17.46 -37.99 -7.65
N GLU A 171 16.24 -38.52 -7.55
CA GLU A 171 15.00 -37.74 -7.69
C GLU A 171 14.80 -36.74 -6.55
N LYS A 172 15.19 -37.11 -5.32
CA LYS A 172 15.17 -36.20 -4.16
C LYS A 172 16.25 -35.13 -4.30
N HIS A 173 17.37 -35.49 -4.91
CA HIS A 173 18.44 -34.56 -5.24
C HIS A 173 17.98 -33.53 -6.29
N ALA A 174 17.25 -33.96 -7.33
CA ALA A 174 16.73 -33.07 -8.36
C ALA A 174 15.72 -32.05 -7.81
N ARG A 175 14.79 -32.47 -6.94
CA ARG A 175 13.83 -31.54 -6.31
C ARG A 175 14.49 -30.53 -5.39
N LEU A 176 15.46 -30.97 -4.58
CA LEU A 176 16.17 -30.06 -3.66
C LEU A 176 17.08 -29.07 -4.41
N THR A 177 17.64 -29.45 -5.56
CA THR A 177 18.39 -28.53 -6.43
C THR A 177 17.47 -27.50 -7.09
N ASP A 178 16.27 -27.89 -7.51
CA ASP A 178 15.27 -26.99 -8.12
C ASP A 178 14.73 -25.95 -7.13
N ASP A 179 14.44 -26.39 -5.89
CA ASP A 179 14.07 -25.49 -4.78
C ASP A 179 15.23 -24.54 -4.45
N TYR A 180 16.48 -25.03 -4.42
CA TYR A 180 17.66 -24.21 -4.17
C TYR A 180 17.86 -23.11 -5.23
N ASP A 181 17.75 -23.45 -6.51
CA ASP A 181 17.90 -22.47 -7.59
C ASP A 181 16.74 -21.46 -7.63
N THR A 182 15.52 -21.92 -7.31
CA THR A 182 14.34 -21.06 -7.21
C THR A 182 14.49 -20.04 -6.08
N TYR A 183 14.89 -20.48 -4.88
CA TYR A 183 15.07 -19.58 -3.73
C TYR A 183 16.32 -18.70 -3.83
N ARG A 184 17.39 -19.17 -4.47
CA ARG A 184 18.58 -18.36 -4.78
C ARG A 184 18.26 -17.25 -5.78
N THR A 185 17.45 -17.54 -6.80
CA THR A 185 17.02 -16.54 -7.77
C THR A 185 16.09 -15.51 -7.12
N ALA A 186 15.14 -15.96 -6.30
CA ALA A 186 14.25 -15.08 -5.56
C ALA A 186 15.01 -14.14 -4.58
N SER A 187 16.04 -14.65 -3.90
CA SER A 187 16.85 -13.82 -3.00
C SER A 187 17.69 -12.79 -3.74
N ILE A 188 18.30 -13.14 -4.88
CA ILE A 188 19.06 -12.19 -5.71
C ILE A 188 18.16 -11.07 -6.24
N ILE A 189 16.96 -11.40 -6.74
CA ILE A 189 16.00 -10.40 -7.23
C ILE A 189 15.55 -9.50 -6.06
N SER A 190 15.23 -10.09 -4.91
CA SER A 190 14.74 -9.33 -3.74
C SER A 190 15.81 -8.40 -3.16
N PHE A 191 17.06 -8.85 -3.05
CA PHE A 191 18.18 -7.99 -2.62
C PHE A 191 18.52 -6.93 -3.67
N GLY A 192 18.51 -7.26 -4.96
CA GLY A 192 18.79 -6.31 -6.03
C GLY A 192 17.75 -5.19 -6.08
N VAL A 193 16.47 -5.54 -6.00
CA VAL A 193 15.35 -4.59 -5.98
C VAL A 193 15.34 -3.80 -4.67
N GLY A 194 15.49 -4.47 -3.53
CA GLY A 194 15.51 -3.83 -2.20
C GLY A 194 16.66 -2.84 -2.01
N ALA A 195 17.87 -3.18 -2.47
CA ALA A 195 19.04 -2.30 -2.39
C ALA A 195 18.90 -1.07 -3.30
N ALA A 196 18.34 -1.23 -4.51
CA ALA A 196 18.08 -0.10 -5.41
C ALA A 196 17.08 0.89 -4.80
N PHE A 197 16.03 0.39 -4.13
CA PHE A 197 15.06 1.24 -3.44
C PHE A 197 15.63 1.93 -2.18
N LEU A 198 16.53 1.28 -1.43
CA LEU A 198 17.24 1.92 -0.31
C LEU A 198 18.15 3.06 -0.77
N VAL A 199 18.91 2.86 -1.86
CA VAL A 199 19.80 3.90 -2.41
C VAL A 199 18.99 5.06 -2.95
N ALA A 200 17.92 4.80 -3.71
CA ALA A 200 17.02 5.84 -4.21
C ALA A 200 16.33 6.60 -3.06
N GLY A 201 15.85 5.89 -2.03
CA GLY A 201 15.25 6.49 -0.84
C GLY A 201 16.22 7.35 -0.04
N ALA A 202 17.46 6.90 0.14
CA ALA A 202 18.51 7.67 0.83
C ALA A 202 18.92 8.93 0.04
N ALA A 203 19.04 8.84 -1.28
CA ALA A 203 19.35 9.99 -2.13
C ALA A 203 18.28 11.09 -2.04
N ILE A 204 17.00 10.70 -1.98
CA ILE A 204 15.89 11.64 -1.82
C ILE A 204 15.89 12.29 -0.43
N LEU A 205 16.24 11.56 0.63
CA LEU A 205 16.32 12.10 1.99
C LEU A 205 17.49 13.07 2.18
N LEU A 206 18.58 12.88 1.42
CA LEU A 206 19.79 13.70 1.52
C LEU A 206 19.74 14.97 0.67
N TRP A 207 18.81 15.09 -0.28
CA TRP A 207 18.71 16.25 -1.19
C TRP A 207 17.24 16.72 -1.36
N PRO A 208 16.66 17.42 -0.37
CA PRO A 208 15.25 17.82 -0.39
C PRO A 208 14.91 18.98 -1.34
N GLU A 209 15.87 19.51 -2.11
CA GLU A 209 15.69 20.67 -2.99
C GLU A 209 15.98 20.31 -4.46
N SER A 210 14.96 19.87 -5.19
CA SER A 210 14.89 20.04 -6.65
C SER A 210 13.45 20.34 -7.06
N ASN A 211 13.00 21.55 -6.74
CA ASN A 211 11.76 22.14 -7.24
C ASN A 211 11.92 22.74 -8.67
N GLU A 212 12.82 22.20 -9.48
CA GLU A 212 12.90 22.54 -10.89
C GLU A 212 12.34 21.37 -11.70
N SER A 213 11.09 21.54 -12.12
CA SER A 213 10.45 20.71 -13.14
C SER A 213 11.27 20.78 -14.45
N PRO A 214 11.75 19.66 -15.02
CA PRO A 214 12.59 19.64 -16.22
C PRO A 214 11.85 19.97 -17.52
N PHE A 215 10.63 20.53 -17.44
CA PHE A 215 9.75 20.80 -18.57
C PHE A 215 9.36 22.29 -18.70
N ARG A 216 10.11 23.21 -18.09
CA ARG A 216 9.82 24.66 -18.17
C ARG A 216 10.74 25.46 -19.09
N GLU A 217 11.49 24.81 -19.97
CA GLU A 217 12.44 25.54 -20.85
C GLU A 217 12.35 25.14 -22.34
N ILE A 218 11.16 24.81 -22.82
CA ILE A 218 10.87 24.82 -24.27
C ILE A 218 9.50 25.46 -24.51
N GLN A 219 9.36 26.75 -24.19
CA GLN A 219 8.31 27.65 -24.71
C GLN A 219 8.46 29.05 -24.10
N SER A 220 9.49 29.82 -24.47
CA SER A 220 9.49 31.29 -24.28
C SER A 220 10.64 32.07 -24.96
N GLU A 221 11.23 31.58 -26.05
CA GLU A 221 12.17 32.40 -26.85
C GLU A 221 11.74 32.64 -28.31
N GLU A 222 10.74 31.93 -28.84
CA GLU A 222 10.30 32.10 -30.25
C GLU A 222 9.11 33.07 -30.44
N ASP A 223 8.67 33.77 -29.38
CA ASP A 223 7.59 34.77 -29.44
C ASP A 223 8.05 36.21 -29.12
N ARG A 224 9.37 36.46 -28.97
CA ARG A 224 9.90 37.81 -28.71
C ARG A 224 10.30 38.61 -29.95
N ASP A 225 10.29 38.02 -31.14
CA ASP A 225 10.71 38.72 -32.36
C ASP A 225 9.55 39.18 -33.27
N VAL A 226 8.29 39.00 -32.85
CA VAL A 226 7.12 39.37 -33.69
C VAL A 226 6.55 40.77 -33.37
N ASN A 227 7.05 41.49 -32.36
CA ASN A 227 6.48 42.79 -31.96
C ASN A 227 7.44 44.00 -31.96
N ALA A 228 8.60 43.91 -32.62
CA ALA A 228 9.47 45.06 -32.86
C ALA A 228 9.22 45.67 -34.25
N GLY A 229 8.05 46.26 -34.45
CA GLY A 229 7.69 46.92 -35.72
C GLY A 229 6.56 47.93 -35.57
N GLY A 230 6.86 49.15 -35.09
CA GLY A 230 5.88 50.22 -34.99
C GLY A 230 6.50 51.57 -34.63
N SER A 231 6.93 52.30 -35.66
CA SER A 231 7.46 53.67 -35.65
C SER A 231 6.50 54.72 -35.05
N PRO A 232 7.00 55.77 -34.36
CA PRO A 232 6.20 56.92 -33.98
C PRO A 232 6.22 58.00 -35.08
N TRP A 233 5.03 58.40 -35.53
CA TRP A 233 4.75 59.74 -36.07
C TRP A 233 4.03 60.55 -34.98
#